data_AF-A0A9D9BYU7-F1
#
_entry.id   AF-A0A9D9BYU7-F1
#
_cell.length_a   1.000
_cell.length_b   1.000
_cell.length_c   1.000
_cell.angle_alpha   90.00
_cell.angle_beta   90.00
_cell.angle_gamma   90.00
#
_symmetry.space_group_name_H-M   'P 1'
#
loop_
_entity.id
_entity.type
_entity.pdbx_description
1 polymer ?
#
loop_
_entity_poly.entity_id
_entity_poly.type
_entity_poly.pdbx_seq_one_letter_code
_entity_poly.pdbx_strand_id
1 'polypeptide(L)'
;MNILKNLFLFNKKSEKNKEFNPGLVDQYLEIAKLVKEARIQQNLTIKELSYISKIPVRIINSIENNNQSTRPEYPFIRSILIKLEECLVLKKNTLINLASKERKILKKKGKDFMFRKFDLINTWQGSILYFFILVLTIFILKRYFILNVNVIEIQNIENQIIDK
;
A
#
# COMPACT_ATOMS: atom_id res chain seq x y z
N MET A 1 1.63 -20.67 36.28
CA MET A 1 2.06 -20.66 34.87
C MET A 1 1.51 -19.37 34.23
N ASN A 2 2.29 -18.29 34.19
CA ASN A 2 1.83 -16.90 33.95
C ASN A 2 2.12 -16.38 32.53
N ILE A 3 1.98 -17.22 31.52
CA ILE A 3 2.47 -16.92 30.15
C ILE A 3 1.59 -15.90 29.40
N LEU A 4 0.38 -15.61 29.88
CA LEU A 4 -0.58 -14.75 29.17
C LEU A 4 -0.69 -13.30 29.67
N LYS A 5 0.08 -12.88 30.68
CA LYS A 5 -0.03 -11.52 31.23
C LYS A 5 0.58 -10.41 30.37
N ASN A 6 1.37 -10.73 29.35
CA ASN A 6 2.09 -9.74 28.53
C ASN A 6 1.38 -9.34 27.23
N LEU A 7 0.19 -9.89 26.93
CA LEU A 7 -0.54 -9.55 25.69
C LEU A 7 -1.33 -8.23 25.76
N PHE A 8 -1.43 -7.61 26.95
CA PHE A 8 -2.32 -6.47 27.21
C PHE A 8 -1.59 -5.19 27.63
N LEU A 9 -0.49 -4.86 26.94
CA LEU A 9 0.16 -3.54 27.05
C LEU A 9 0.18 -2.81 25.70
N PHE A 10 -0.98 -2.71 25.06
CA PHE A 10 -1.23 -1.73 24.00
C PHE A 10 -1.74 -0.43 24.61
N ASN A 11 -0.83 0.42 25.10
CA ASN A 11 -1.02 1.87 25.07
C ASN A 11 0.29 2.62 25.36
N LYS A 12 1.26 2.54 24.45
CA LYS A 12 2.29 3.57 24.38
C LYS A 12 1.85 4.54 23.28
N LYS A 13 1.40 5.74 23.68
CA LYS A 13 1.27 6.89 22.78
C LYS A 13 2.57 7.00 21.99
N SER A 14 2.56 6.56 20.73
CA SER A 14 3.64 6.85 19.82
C SER A 14 3.49 8.33 19.46
N GLU A 15 4.23 9.19 20.15
CA GLU A 15 4.61 10.47 19.57
C GLU A 15 5.24 10.15 18.20
N LYS A 16 4.48 10.43 17.14
CA LYS A 16 4.97 10.39 15.77
C LYS A 16 5.97 11.53 15.63
N ASN A 17 7.19 11.30 16.08
CA ASN A 17 8.32 12.06 15.60
C ASN A 17 8.39 11.77 14.10
N LYS A 18 7.99 12.77 13.31
CA LYS A 18 8.19 12.77 11.86
C LYS A 18 9.68 12.60 11.62
N GLU A 19 10.10 11.39 11.29
CA GLU A 19 11.36 11.15 10.58
C GLU A 19 11.29 11.96 9.29
N PHE A 20 11.86 13.15 9.34
CA PHE A 20 12.19 13.92 8.16
C PHE A 20 13.30 13.17 7.45
N ASN A 21 12.94 12.34 6.47
CA ASN A 21 13.92 11.77 5.54
C ASN A 21 14.46 12.91 4.68
N PRO A 22 15.73 13.34 4.84
CA PRO A 22 16.28 14.51 4.17
C PRO A 22 16.48 14.31 2.64
N GLY A 23 16.28 13.10 2.13
CA GLY A 23 16.48 12.75 0.71
C GLY A 23 15.21 12.70 -0.15
N LEU A 24 14.01 12.95 0.41
CA LEU A 24 12.76 12.96 -0.36
C LEU A 24 12.34 14.39 -0.62
N VAL A 25 12.58 14.89 -1.84
CA VAL A 25 12.00 16.15 -2.32
C VAL A 25 10.48 16.03 -2.23
N ASP A 26 9.88 16.74 -1.27
CA ASP A 26 8.44 16.86 -1.09
C ASP A 26 7.88 17.65 -2.29
N GLN A 27 7.14 16.99 -3.18
CA GLN A 27 6.66 17.62 -4.41
C GLN A 27 5.48 18.53 -4.12
N TYR A 28 4.76 18.30 -3.02
CA TYR A 28 3.80 19.29 -2.53
C TYR A 28 4.44 20.54 -1.97
N LEU A 29 5.70 20.49 -1.51
CA LEU A 29 6.44 21.72 -1.17
C LEU A 29 6.70 22.56 -2.42
N GLU A 30 7.01 21.92 -3.54
CA GLU A 30 7.18 22.60 -4.84
C GLU A 30 5.85 23.19 -5.34
N ILE A 31 4.75 22.44 -5.23
CA ILE A 31 3.40 22.94 -5.53
C ILE A 31 3.06 24.16 -4.66
N ALA A 32 3.36 24.11 -3.36
CA ALA A 32 3.09 25.20 -2.42
C ALA A 32 3.80 26.49 -2.82
N LYS A 33 5.09 26.39 -3.22
CA LYS A 33 5.87 27.51 -3.71
C LYS A 33 5.31 28.08 -5.01
N LEU A 34 5.06 27.23 -6.01
CA LEU A 34 4.53 27.64 -7.31
C LEU A 34 3.19 28.36 -7.20
N VAL A 35 2.26 27.81 -6.39
CA VAL A 35 0.94 28.43 -6.18
C VAL A 35 1.08 29.80 -5.51
N LYS A 36 1.93 29.89 -4.48
CA LYS A 36 2.17 31.14 -3.74
C LYS A 36 2.81 32.20 -4.64
N GLU A 37 3.84 31.82 -5.40
CA GLU A 37 4.53 32.71 -6.34
C GLU A 37 3.58 33.22 -7.43
N ALA A 38 2.81 32.34 -8.05
CA ALA A 38 1.86 32.71 -9.10
C ALA A 38 0.75 33.63 -8.56
N ARG A 39 0.30 33.41 -7.32
CA ARG A 39 -0.67 34.29 -6.66
C ARG A 39 -0.09 35.69 -6.42
N ILE A 40 1.15 35.77 -5.93
CA ILE A 40 1.85 37.04 -5.69
C ILE A 40 2.08 37.77 -7.01
N GLN A 41 2.49 37.07 -8.07
CA GLN A 41 2.68 37.65 -9.40
C GLN A 41 1.39 38.27 -9.98
N GLN A 42 0.25 37.71 -9.63
CA GLN A 42 -1.07 38.25 -10.02
C GLN A 42 -1.63 39.27 -9.04
N ASN A 43 -0.88 39.65 -7.99
CA ASN A 43 -1.30 40.56 -6.93
C ASN A 43 -2.64 40.15 -6.26
N LEU A 44 -2.91 38.84 -6.18
CA LEU A 44 -4.15 38.33 -5.60
C LEU A 44 -3.98 38.08 -4.09
N THR A 45 -4.96 38.52 -3.30
CA THR A 45 -5.12 38.04 -1.94
C THR A 45 -5.70 36.62 -1.93
N ILE A 46 -5.54 35.92 -0.81
CA ILE A 46 -6.08 34.56 -0.65
C ILE A 46 -7.62 34.56 -0.70
N LYS A 47 -8.26 35.63 -0.20
CA LYS A 47 -9.72 35.79 -0.27
C LYS A 47 -10.21 35.99 -1.70
N GLU A 48 -9.51 36.79 -2.49
CA GLU A 48 -9.83 37.01 -3.90
C GLU A 48 -9.62 35.74 -4.72
N LEU A 49 -8.50 35.03 -4.52
CA LEU A 49 -8.26 33.75 -5.16
C LEU A 49 -9.35 32.73 -4.79
N SER A 50 -9.78 32.72 -3.54
CA SER A 50 -10.89 31.89 -3.06
C SER A 50 -12.19 32.19 -3.79
N TYR A 51 -12.50 33.47 -3.98
CA TYR A 51 -13.69 33.92 -4.69
C TYR A 51 -13.65 33.54 -6.18
N ILE A 52 -12.54 33.81 -6.87
CA ILE A 52 -12.36 33.53 -8.31
C ILE A 52 -12.41 32.03 -8.58
N SER A 53 -11.68 31.24 -7.80
CA SER A 53 -11.55 29.80 -8.02
C SER A 53 -12.71 28.98 -7.44
N LYS A 54 -13.54 29.59 -6.59
CA LYS A 54 -14.55 28.91 -5.75
C LYS A 54 -13.97 27.85 -4.81
N ILE A 55 -12.67 27.95 -4.50
CA ILE A 55 -11.99 27.07 -3.54
C ILE A 55 -11.99 27.76 -2.17
N PRO A 56 -12.34 27.08 -1.06
CA PRO A 56 -12.33 27.71 0.26
C PRO A 56 -10.94 28.21 0.68
N VAL A 57 -10.88 29.38 1.32
CA VAL A 57 -9.66 30.00 1.87
C VAL A 57 -8.80 29.01 2.66
N ARG A 58 -9.44 28.17 3.50
CA ARG A 58 -8.76 27.14 4.29
C ARG A 58 -7.93 26.20 3.41
N ILE A 59 -8.47 25.79 2.27
CA ILE A 59 -7.82 24.84 1.36
C ILE A 59 -6.64 25.50 0.65
N ILE A 60 -6.80 26.73 0.19
CA ILE A 60 -5.71 27.49 -0.44
C ILE A 60 -4.56 27.66 0.57
N ASN A 61 -4.87 28.05 1.81
CA ASN A 61 -3.89 28.13 2.90
C ASN A 61 -3.19 26.79 3.17
N SER A 62 -3.93 25.67 3.15
CA SER A 62 -3.34 24.34 3.34
C SER A 62 -2.39 23.95 2.21
N ILE A 63 -2.67 24.39 0.99
CA ILE A 63 -1.82 24.16 -0.18
C ILE A 63 -0.56 25.04 -0.10
N GLU A 64 -0.70 26.35 0.07
CA GLU A 64 0.44 27.29 0.13
C GLU A 64 1.38 27.04 1.33
N ASN A 65 0.87 26.53 2.45
CA ASN A 65 1.68 26.23 3.64
C ASN A 65 2.18 24.77 3.70
N ASN A 66 1.99 24.00 2.63
CA ASN A 66 2.31 22.57 2.59
C ASN A 66 1.73 21.75 3.79
N ASN A 67 0.56 22.10 4.32
CA ASN A 67 0.01 21.43 5.50
C ASN A 67 -0.70 20.12 5.14
N GLN A 68 -0.03 18.99 5.34
CA GLN A 68 -0.54 17.64 5.04
C GLN A 68 -1.84 17.27 5.77
N SER A 69 -2.07 17.75 7.00
CA SER A 69 -3.24 17.32 7.80
C SER A 69 -4.56 17.98 7.35
N THR A 70 -4.46 19.09 6.65
CA THR A 70 -5.62 19.88 6.19
C THR A 70 -5.72 19.97 4.68
N ARG A 71 -4.70 19.49 3.96
CA ARG A 71 -4.73 19.37 2.51
C ARG A 71 -5.80 18.35 2.10
N PRO A 72 -6.60 18.65 1.06
CA PRO A 72 -7.48 17.67 0.45
C PRO A 72 -6.70 16.43 0.00
N GLU A 73 -7.29 15.26 0.18
CA GLU A 73 -6.73 14.03 -0.37
C GLU A 73 -7.17 13.82 -1.84
N TYR A 74 -6.55 12.84 -2.51
CA TYR A 74 -7.03 12.37 -3.80
C TYR A 74 -8.41 11.71 -3.65
N PRO A 75 -9.35 11.92 -4.59
CA PRO A 75 -9.20 12.58 -5.89
C PRO A 75 -9.39 14.10 -5.87
N PHE A 76 -9.88 14.67 -4.77
CA PHE A 76 -10.29 16.08 -4.67
C PHE A 76 -9.14 17.04 -4.95
N ILE A 77 -7.95 16.78 -4.40
CA ILE A 77 -6.76 17.63 -4.64
C ILE A 77 -6.46 17.82 -6.13
N ARG A 78 -6.70 16.79 -6.97
CA ARG A 78 -6.47 16.89 -8.41
C ARG A 78 -7.36 17.94 -9.05
N SER A 79 -8.65 17.92 -8.72
CA SER A 79 -9.62 18.91 -9.25
C SER A 79 -9.29 20.33 -8.81
N ILE A 80 -8.83 20.49 -7.57
CA ILE A 80 -8.45 21.77 -6.99
C ILE A 80 -7.18 22.31 -7.67
N LEU A 81 -6.18 21.47 -7.90
CA LEU A 81 -4.96 21.87 -8.61
C LEU A 81 -5.25 22.28 -10.06
N ILE A 82 -6.12 21.56 -10.77
CA ILE A 82 -6.58 21.97 -12.12
C ILE A 82 -7.20 23.36 -12.07
N LYS A 83 -8.09 23.60 -11.10
CA LYS A 83 -8.76 24.88 -10.98
C LYS A 83 -7.79 26.01 -10.63
N LEU A 84 -6.80 25.76 -9.78
CA LEU A 84 -5.73 26.71 -9.46
C LEU A 84 -4.85 27.00 -10.68
N GLU A 85 -4.52 25.99 -11.50
CA GLU A 85 -3.76 26.21 -12.74
C GLU A 85 -4.52 27.15 -13.70
N GLU A 86 -5.82 26.96 -13.85
CA GLU A 86 -6.68 27.85 -14.65
C GLU A 86 -6.71 29.27 -14.09
N CYS A 87 -6.96 29.42 -12.77
CA CYS A 87 -7.13 30.73 -12.15
C CYS A 87 -5.82 31.52 -12.05
N LEU A 88 -4.69 30.82 -11.94
CA LEU A 88 -3.37 31.43 -11.81
C LEU A 88 -2.61 31.49 -13.14
N VAL A 89 -3.25 31.16 -14.27
CA VAL A 89 -2.64 31.20 -15.61
C VAL A 89 -1.33 30.39 -15.67
N LEU A 90 -1.28 29.29 -14.92
CA LEU A 90 -0.14 28.39 -14.92
C LEU A 90 -0.18 27.48 -16.15
N LYS A 91 0.98 26.96 -16.56
CA LYS A 91 1.05 25.95 -17.61
C LYS A 91 0.22 24.73 -17.20
N LYS A 92 -0.73 24.34 -18.05
CA LYS A 92 -1.63 23.21 -17.83
C LYS A 92 -0.85 21.94 -17.47
N ASN A 93 -1.35 21.21 -16.47
CA ASN A 93 -0.82 19.97 -15.92
C ASN A 93 0.51 20.06 -15.14
N THR A 94 1.02 21.25 -14.85
CA THR A 94 2.28 21.40 -14.10
C THR A 94 2.14 20.90 -12.66
N LEU A 95 1.16 21.42 -11.92
CA LEU A 95 0.87 21.04 -10.54
C LEU A 95 0.38 19.59 -10.45
N ILE A 96 -0.40 19.15 -11.45
CA ILE A 96 -0.91 17.77 -11.50
C ILE A 96 0.23 16.78 -11.68
N ASN A 97 1.20 17.08 -12.56
CA ASN A 97 2.33 16.19 -12.80
C ASN A 97 3.16 16.01 -11.52
N LEU A 98 3.39 17.10 -10.78
CA LEU A 98 4.03 17.06 -9.46
C LEU A 98 3.22 16.19 -8.48
N ALA A 99 1.92 16.45 -8.32
CA ALA A 99 1.08 15.67 -7.41
C ALA A 99 0.97 14.18 -7.81
N SER A 100 1.05 13.87 -9.11
CA SER A 100 0.99 12.51 -9.62
C SER A 100 2.29 11.73 -9.38
N LYS A 101 3.43 12.41 -9.47
CA LYS A 101 4.75 11.82 -9.24
C LYS A 101 4.90 11.46 -7.75
N GLU A 102 4.36 12.27 -6.85
CA GLU A 102 4.40 11.98 -5.41
C GLU A 102 3.51 10.80 -5.07
N ARG A 103 2.33 10.74 -5.68
CA ARG A 103 1.43 9.59 -5.57
C ARG A 103 2.08 8.31 -6.08
N LYS A 104 2.85 8.35 -7.18
CA LYS A 104 3.59 7.19 -7.68
C LYS A 104 4.64 6.72 -6.68
N ILE A 105 5.39 7.64 -6.07
CA ILE A 105 6.37 7.35 -5.02
C ILE A 105 5.67 6.71 -3.80
N LEU A 106 4.56 7.28 -3.35
CA LEU A 106 3.81 6.80 -2.20
C LEU A 106 3.17 5.42 -2.46
N LYS A 107 2.62 5.20 -3.67
CA LYS A 107 2.14 3.89 -4.10
C LYS A 107 3.26 2.86 -4.20
N LYS A 108 4.47 3.24 -4.62
CA LYS A 108 5.62 2.32 -4.65
C LYS A 108 6.00 1.91 -3.22
N LYS A 109 6.10 2.87 -2.31
CA LYS A 109 6.39 2.62 -0.88
C LYS A 109 5.33 1.76 -0.18
N GLY A 110 4.05 1.93 -0.52
CA GLY A 110 2.95 1.15 0.06
C GLY A 110 2.79 -0.28 -0.48
N LYS A 111 3.45 -0.62 -1.60
CA LYS A 111 3.40 -1.97 -2.19
C LYS A 111 4.36 -2.93 -1.50
N ASP A 112 5.40 -2.43 -0.84
CA ASP A 112 6.41 -3.27 -0.18
C ASP A 112 5.92 -3.87 1.15
N PHE A 113 4.72 -3.50 1.63
CA PHE A 113 4.17 -3.93 2.93
C PHE A 113 2.78 -4.58 2.86
N MET A 114 2.35 -5.08 1.70
CA MET A 114 1.09 -5.83 1.62
C MET A 114 1.31 -7.32 1.93
N PHE A 115 1.80 -7.64 3.13
CA PHE A 115 1.40 -8.88 3.82
C PHE A 115 -0.05 -8.71 4.30
N ARG A 116 -0.96 -8.49 3.34
CA ARG A 116 -2.39 -8.43 3.58
C ARG A 116 -2.79 -9.82 4.07
N LYS A 117 -3.43 -9.88 5.25
CA LYS A 117 -3.97 -11.09 5.91
C LYS A 117 -4.19 -12.22 4.89
N PHE A 118 -3.43 -13.30 4.99
CA PHE A 118 -3.56 -14.46 4.13
C PHE A 118 -4.94 -15.11 4.32
N ASP A 119 -5.95 -14.58 3.64
CA ASP A 119 -7.28 -15.18 3.55
C ASP A 119 -7.21 -16.35 2.55
N LEU A 120 -6.59 -17.44 2.99
CA LEU A 120 -6.41 -18.67 2.20
C LEU A 120 -7.72 -19.39 1.90
N ILE A 121 -8.80 -19.06 2.61
CA ILE A 121 -10.08 -19.77 2.47
C ILE A 121 -10.98 -19.07 1.45
N ASN A 122 -10.94 -17.73 1.39
CA ASN A 122 -11.89 -16.94 0.59
C ASN A 122 -11.31 -16.39 -0.72
N THR A 123 -10.06 -16.72 -1.07
CA THR A 123 -9.40 -16.23 -2.29
C THR A 123 -9.22 -17.34 -3.32
N TRP A 124 -9.25 -17.00 -4.61
CA TRP A 124 -8.98 -17.96 -5.69
C TRP A 124 -7.56 -18.57 -5.60
N GLN A 125 -6.60 -17.78 -5.08
CA GLN A 125 -5.25 -18.25 -4.76
C GLN A 125 -5.26 -19.37 -3.70
N GLY A 126 -6.15 -19.25 -2.71
CA GLY A 126 -6.42 -20.26 -1.71
C GLY A 126 -6.97 -21.56 -2.27
N SER A 127 -7.93 -21.46 -3.20
CA SER A 127 -8.48 -22.62 -3.90
C SER A 127 -7.41 -23.37 -4.71
N ILE A 128 -6.50 -22.63 -5.36
CA ILE A 128 -5.37 -23.23 -6.09
C ILE A 128 -4.43 -23.95 -5.11
N LEU A 129 -4.09 -23.32 -3.98
CA LEU A 129 -3.25 -23.94 -2.96
C LEU A 129 -3.88 -25.22 -2.40
N TYR A 130 -5.18 -25.22 -2.13
CA TYR A 130 -5.92 -26.39 -1.68
C TYR A 130 -5.86 -27.53 -2.71
N PHE A 131 -6.08 -27.23 -3.99
CA PHE A 131 -5.95 -28.20 -5.07
C PHE A 131 -4.55 -28.82 -5.13
N PHE A 132 -3.50 -27.99 -4.99
CA PHE A 132 -2.12 -28.49 -4.94
C PHE A 132 -1.88 -29.44 -3.76
N ILE A 133 -2.32 -29.09 -2.55
CA ILE A 133 -2.20 -29.95 -1.37
C ILE A 133 -2.94 -31.27 -1.59
N LEU A 134 -4.13 -31.23 -2.18
CA LEU A 134 -4.93 -32.41 -2.44
C LEU A 134 -4.25 -33.37 -3.43
N VAL A 135 -3.75 -32.86 -4.57
CA VAL A 135 -3.00 -33.65 -5.54
C VAL A 135 -1.72 -34.22 -4.92
N LEU A 136 -0.99 -33.42 -4.14
CA LEU A 136 0.23 -33.86 -3.48
C LEU A 136 -0.06 -35.00 -2.49
N THR A 137 -1.16 -34.90 -1.74
CA THR A 137 -1.58 -35.93 -0.79
C THR A 137 -1.89 -37.25 -1.50
N ILE A 138 -2.66 -37.21 -2.60
CA ILE A 138 -2.95 -38.39 -3.42
C ILE A 138 -1.66 -39.00 -3.97
N PHE A 139 -0.73 -38.17 -4.43
CA PHE A 139 0.56 -38.63 -4.97
C PHE A 139 1.41 -39.35 -3.90
N ILE A 140 1.49 -38.78 -2.69
CA ILE A 140 2.21 -39.38 -1.56
C ILE A 140 1.57 -40.72 -1.17
N LEU A 141 0.24 -40.78 -1.06
CA LEU A 141 -0.48 -42.02 -0.75
C LEU A 141 -0.21 -43.09 -1.79
N LYS A 142 -0.34 -42.76 -3.09
CA LYS A 142 -0.08 -43.70 -4.18
C LYS A 142 1.34 -44.26 -4.10
N ARG A 143 2.34 -43.38 -3.87
CA ARG A 143 3.73 -43.79 -3.72
C ARG A 143 3.93 -44.70 -2.50
N TYR A 144 3.31 -44.36 -1.37
CA TYR A 144 3.39 -45.16 -0.15
C TYR A 144 2.83 -46.58 -0.36
N PHE A 145 1.66 -46.71 -0.99
CA PHE A 145 1.07 -48.02 -1.28
C PHE A 145 1.93 -48.88 -2.20
N ILE A 146 2.47 -48.31 -3.29
CA ILE A 146 3.33 -49.05 -4.23
C ILE A 146 4.58 -49.58 -3.51
N LEU A 147 5.21 -48.75 -2.67
CA LEU A 147 6.38 -49.18 -1.92
C LEU A 147 6.05 -50.26 -0.88
N ASN A 148 4.93 -50.13 -0.17
CA ASN A 148 4.57 -51.07 0.87
C ASN A 148 4.11 -52.44 0.32
N VAL A 149 3.40 -52.47 -0.81
CA VAL A 149 3.01 -53.73 -1.48
C VAL A 149 4.25 -54.50 -1.93
N ASN A 150 5.22 -53.82 -2.55
CA ASN A 150 6.45 -54.46 -2.98
C ASN A 150 7.26 -55.03 -1.79
N VAL A 151 7.26 -54.36 -0.63
CA VAL A 151 7.93 -54.86 0.59
C VAL A 151 7.26 -56.13 1.12
N ILE A 152 5.92 -56.17 1.16
CA ILE A 152 5.17 -57.36 1.61
C ILE A 152 5.39 -58.54 0.65
N GLU A 153 5.42 -58.29 -0.66
CA GLU A 153 5.67 -59.32 -1.67
C GLU A 153 7.09 -59.90 -1.54
N ILE A 154 8.10 -59.06 -1.34
CA ILE A 154 9.48 -59.49 -1.10
C ILE A 154 9.59 -60.30 0.19
N GLN A 155 8.99 -59.86 1.28
CA GLN A 155 8.99 -60.61 2.55
C GLN A 155 8.30 -61.96 2.44
N ASN A 156 7.19 -62.04 1.69
CA ASN A 156 6.48 -63.29 1.47
C ASN A 156 7.31 -64.28 0.63
N ILE A 157 8.00 -63.79 -0.41
CA ILE A 157 8.92 -64.61 -1.21
C ILE A 157 10.11 -65.09 -0.35
N GLU A 158 10.68 -64.21 0.48
CA GLU A 158 11.78 -64.57 1.38
C GLU A 158 11.38 -65.65 2.40
N ASN A 159 10.21 -65.51 3.04
CA ASN A 159 9.70 -66.53 3.96
C ASN A 159 9.43 -67.87 3.26
N GLN A 160 8.90 -67.87 2.04
CA GLN A 160 8.71 -69.10 1.25
C GLN A 160 10.01 -69.79 0.84
N ILE A 161 11.11 -69.04 0.70
CA ILE A 161 12.44 -69.59 0.42
C ILE A 161 13.07 -70.17 1.69
N ILE A 162 12.84 -69.55 2.85
CA ILE A 162 13.38 -70.02 4.15
C ILE A 162 12.66 -71.29 4.64
N ASP A 163 11.35 -71.44 4.37
CA ASP A 163 10.56 -72.62 4.76
C ASP A 163 10.78 -73.86 3.87
N LYS A 164 11.70 -73.81 2.88
CA LYS A 164 11.99 -74.88 1.92
C LYS A 164 13.40 -75.46 2.10
#